data_AF-A0A7C1ICN3-F1
#
_entry.id   AF-A0A7C1ICN3-F1
#
_cell.length_a   1.000
_cell.length_b   1.000
_cell.length_c   1.000
_cell.angle_alpha   90.00
_cell.angle_beta   90.00
_cell.angle_gamma   90.00
#
_symmetry.space_group_name_H-M   'P 1'
#
loop_
_entity.id
_entity.type
_entity.pdbx_description
1 polymer ?
#
loop_
_entity_poly.entity_id
_entity_poly.type
_entity_poly.pdbx_seq_one_letter_code
_entity_poly.pdbx_strand_id
1 'polypeptide(L)'
;MNRCVFRLFMLTASTAVFAGCGIDPVSPNPPEQLIIQALLQPGHPIDNIRLTRTMPPESYYAGIPQSTVSGATVVLYHESRIDTLSELTVGIYGDDTLIARSSITYRVEVTFEDFILRAETTVPEKLEYTAVTTVSGSRYIPSADTLVFPREYADPDQFPPQGN
;
A
#
# COMPACT_ATOMS: atom_id res chain seq x y z
N MET A 1 -5.58 3.22 -48.55
CA MET A 1 -6.21 3.29 -49.89
C MET A 1 -6.03 1.93 -50.54
N ASN A 2 -7.10 1.14 -50.70
CA ASN A 2 -7.17 0.04 -51.66
C ASN A 2 -8.65 -0.23 -51.95
N ARG A 3 -9.02 -0.14 -53.23
CA ARG A 3 -10.39 -0.24 -53.75
C ARG A 3 -10.63 -1.66 -54.25
N CYS A 4 -11.70 -2.32 -53.78
CA CYS A 4 -12.29 -3.44 -54.50
C CYS A 4 -13.55 -2.95 -55.22
N VAL A 5 -13.47 -2.86 -56.55
CA VAL A 5 -14.60 -2.63 -57.46
C VAL A 5 -15.19 -4.00 -57.80
N PHE A 6 -16.44 -4.24 -57.45
CA PHE A 6 -17.23 -5.34 -58.01
C PHE A 6 -18.70 -4.91 -58.13
N ARG A 7 -19.09 -4.49 -59.34
CA ARG A 7 -20.48 -4.35 -59.78
C ARG A 7 -20.96 -5.74 -60.23
N LEU A 8 -22.07 -6.26 -59.69
CA LEU A 8 -23.30 -6.65 -60.43
C LEU A 8 -24.28 -7.48 -59.55
N PHE A 9 -25.56 -7.09 -59.59
CA PHE A 9 -26.81 -7.87 -59.47
C PHE A 9 -27.26 -8.56 -58.15
N MET A 10 -28.19 -7.89 -57.46
CA MET A 10 -29.56 -8.35 -57.06
C MET A 10 -29.85 -9.88 -57.03
N LEU A 11 -30.01 -10.47 -55.83
CA LEU A 11 -31.29 -10.98 -55.26
C LEU A 11 -31.06 -11.81 -53.97
N THR A 12 -31.76 -11.43 -52.90
CA THR A 12 -32.29 -12.27 -51.80
C THR A 12 -31.43 -13.39 -51.17
N ALA A 13 -30.94 -13.15 -49.94
CA ALA A 13 -31.14 -14.05 -48.79
C ALA A 13 -30.65 -13.36 -47.51
N SER A 14 -31.57 -13.11 -46.58
CA SER A 14 -31.29 -12.68 -45.21
C SER A 14 -30.35 -13.66 -44.53
N THR A 15 -29.05 -13.37 -44.53
CA THR A 15 -28.10 -13.95 -43.60
C THR A 15 -27.73 -12.85 -42.64
N ALA A 16 -28.29 -12.93 -41.43
CA ALA A 16 -27.80 -12.16 -40.29
C ALA A 16 -26.36 -12.61 -40.07
N VAL A 17 -25.42 -11.89 -40.67
CA VAL A 17 -24.02 -11.93 -40.27
C VAL A 17 -24.04 -11.38 -38.86
N PHE A 18 -24.02 -12.27 -37.88
CA PHE A 18 -23.50 -11.95 -36.57
C PHE A 18 -22.10 -11.42 -36.84
N ALA A 19 -22.00 -10.09 -36.94
CA ALA A 19 -20.77 -9.38 -36.69
C ALA A 19 -20.45 -9.70 -35.24
N GLY A 20 -19.82 -10.86 -35.02
CA GLY A 20 -19.07 -11.11 -33.82
C GLY A 20 -18.03 -10.00 -33.80
N CYS A 21 -18.28 -8.97 -33.01
CA CYS A 21 -17.20 -8.18 -32.48
C CYS A 21 -16.28 -9.23 -31.84
N GLY A 22 -15.18 -9.52 -32.53
CA GLY A 22 -14.01 -10.11 -31.90
C GLY A 22 -13.59 -9.10 -30.84
N ILE A 23 -14.20 -9.21 -29.67
CA ILE A 23 -13.57 -8.79 -28.44
C ILE A 23 -12.38 -9.72 -28.33
N ASP A 24 -11.26 -9.34 -28.96
CA ASP A 24 -9.96 -9.83 -28.54
C ASP A 24 -9.92 -9.49 -27.04
N PRO A 25 -9.98 -10.49 -26.15
CA PRO A 25 -9.80 -10.20 -24.75
C PRO A 25 -8.38 -9.68 -24.63
N VAL A 26 -8.24 -8.37 -24.44
CA VAL A 26 -6.96 -7.76 -24.11
C VAL A 26 -6.57 -8.39 -22.79
N SER A 27 -5.64 -9.34 -22.82
CA SER A 27 -5.08 -9.93 -21.61
C SER A 27 -4.43 -8.78 -20.83
N PRO A 28 -4.88 -8.47 -19.61
CA PRO A 28 -4.25 -7.43 -18.82
C PRO A 28 -2.83 -7.92 -18.49
N ASN A 29 -1.83 -7.35 -19.14
CA ASN A 29 -0.41 -7.56 -18.84
C ASN A 29 0.14 -6.31 -18.16
N PRO A 30 -0.18 -6.06 -16.87
CA PRO A 30 0.39 -4.95 -16.15
C PRO A 30 1.91 -5.11 -16.08
N PRO A 31 2.68 -4.02 -16.28
CA PRO A 31 4.14 -4.07 -16.17
C PRO A 31 4.56 -4.41 -14.74
N GLU A 32 5.74 -5.02 -14.61
CA GLU A 32 6.43 -5.20 -13.33
C GLU A 32 6.69 -3.83 -12.68
N GLN A 33 6.41 -3.74 -11.38
CA GLN A 33 6.53 -2.52 -10.59
C GLN A 33 7.26 -2.83 -9.29
N LEU A 34 8.26 -2.00 -8.98
CA LEU A 34 8.89 -1.97 -7.67
C LEU A 34 8.03 -1.15 -6.70
N ILE A 35 7.87 -1.64 -5.48
CA ILE A 35 7.03 -1.04 -4.43
C ILE A 35 7.86 -0.89 -3.15
N ILE A 36 7.83 0.31 -2.58
CA ILE A 36 8.40 0.62 -1.25
C ILE A 36 7.26 0.75 -0.25
N GLN A 37 7.41 0.09 0.90
CA GLN A 37 6.55 0.26 2.07
C GLN A 37 7.43 0.52 3.29
N ALA A 38 7.19 1.62 4.00
CA ALA A 38 7.96 1.97 5.20
C ALA A 38 7.07 2.71 6.19
N LEU A 39 7.36 2.56 7.49
CA LEU A 39 6.69 3.30 8.55
C LEU A 39 7.76 3.89 9.47
N LEU A 40 7.92 5.21 9.41
CA LEU A 40 8.86 5.94 10.26
C LEU A 40 8.14 6.47 11.49
N GLN A 41 8.61 6.07 12.68
CA GLN A 41 8.04 6.49 13.96
C GLN A 41 9.06 7.33 14.74
N PRO A 42 8.63 8.45 15.36
CA PRO A 42 9.52 9.24 16.21
C PRO A 42 10.19 8.39 17.29
N GLY A 43 11.52 8.51 17.40
CA GLY A 43 12.31 7.83 18.44
C GLY A 43 12.52 6.33 18.23
N HIS A 44 12.07 5.76 17.12
CA HIS A 44 12.26 4.35 16.78
C HIS A 44 13.35 4.17 15.72
N PRO A 45 14.04 3.02 15.69
CA PRO A 45 14.99 2.71 14.63
C PRO A 45 14.31 2.64 13.25
N ILE A 46 15.08 2.91 12.21
CA ILE A 46 14.64 2.78 10.81
C ILE A 46 15.03 1.38 10.34
N ASP A 47 14.23 0.38 10.68
CA ASP A 47 14.53 -1.05 10.45
C ASP A 47 13.48 -1.78 9.60
N ASN A 48 12.51 -1.04 9.03
CA ASN A 48 11.29 -1.62 8.46
C ASN A 48 10.96 -1.17 7.02
N ILE A 49 11.95 -0.79 6.21
CA ILE A 49 11.73 -0.44 4.80
C ILE A 49 11.61 -1.71 3.98
N ARG A 50 10.40 -2.07 3.60
CA ARG A 50 10.08 -3.27 2.83
C ARG A 50 10.06 -2.98 1.33
N LEU A 51 10.77 -3.79 0.56
CA LEU A 51 10.79 -3.76 -0.89
C LEU A 51 10.11 -5.01 -1.47
N THR A 52 9.17 -4.77 -2.37
CA THR A 52 8.47 -5.83 -3.11
C THR A 52 8.37 -5.47 -4.58
N ARG A 53 8.24 -6.48 -5.44
CA ARG A 53 8.00 -6.30 -6.88
C ARG A 53 6.74 -7.05 -7.31
N THR A 54 5.92 -6.43 -8.14
CA THR A 54 4.77 -7.11 -8.75
C THR A 54 5.25 -8.09 -9.82
N MET A 55 4.62 -9.25 -9.90
CA MET A 55 4.96 -10.25 -10.92
C MET A 55 4.01 -10.13 -12.12
N PRO A 56 4.50 -10.19 -13.37
CA PRO A 56 3.63 -10.22 -14.53
C PRO A 56 2.74 -11.48 -14.51
N PRO A 57 1.50 -11.43 -15.00
CA PRO A 57 0.54 -12.55 -14.90
C PRO A 57 1.03 -13.86 -15.52
N GLU A 58 1.92 -13.80 -16.51
CA GLU A 58 2.51 -14.98 -17.17
C GLU A 58 3.42 -15.80 -16.24
N SER A 59 3.95 -15.16 -15.20
CA SER A 59 4.80 -15.79 -14.16
C SER A 59 4.01 -16.23 -12.92
N TYR A 60 2.69 -16.03 -12.92
CA TYR A 60 1.78 -16.20 -11.79
C TYR A 60 1.37 -17.68 -11.58
N TYR A 61 2.32 -18.58 -11.36
CA TYR A 61 1.99 -19.99 -11.10
C TYR A 61 1.66 -20.29 -9.63
N ALA A 62 2.00 -19.38 -8.69
CA ALA A 62 1.89 -19.63 -7.25
C ALA A 62 0.81 -18.80 -6.52
N GLY A 63 0.05 -17.95 -7.22
CA GLY A 63 -0.97 -17.11 -6.59
C GLY A 63 -0.42 -15.92 -5.79
N ILE A 64 0.89 -15.70 -5.77
CA ILE A 64 1.55 -14.63 -5.01
C ILE A 64 1.72 -13.40 -5.91
N PRO A 65 1.03 -12.28 -5.62
CA PRO A 65 1.07 -11.10 -6.48
C PRO A 65 2.38 -10.31 -6.42
N GLN A 66 3.17 -10.53 -5.36
CA GLN A 66 4.33 -9.72 -5.04
C GLN A 66 5.45 -10.60 -4.49
N SER A 67 6.67 -10.40 -4.98
CA SER A 67 7.87 -11.05 -4.43
C SER A 67 8.75 -10.05 -3.68
N THR A 68 9.43 -10.51 -2.63
CA THR A 68 10.40 -9.70 -1.87
C THR A 68 11.64 -9.43 -2.70
N VAL A 69 12.21 -8.22 -2.58
CA VAL A 69 13.36 -7.77 -3.37
C VAL A 69 14.62 -7.71 -2.52
N SER A 70 15.57 -8.61 -2.77
CA SER A 70 16.87 -8.68 -2.09
C SER A 70 17.99 -8.16 -2.99
N GLY A 71 19.05 -7.60 -2.40
CA GLY A 71 20.20 -7.06 -3.14
C GLY A 71 19.98 -5.68 -3.80
N ALA A 72 18.96 -4.93 -3.37
CA ALA A 72 18.76 -3.54 -3.80
C ALA A 72 19.73 -2.59 -3.09
N THR A 73 20.09 -1.50 -3.75
CA THR A 73 20.79 -0.37 -3.11
C THR A 73 19.76 0.60 -2.59
N VAL A 74 19.72 0.80 -1.26
CA VAL A 74 18.77 1.70 -0.59
C VAL A 74 19.52 2.84 0.07
N VAL A 75 19.24 4.07 -0.38
CA VAL A 75 19.87 5.28 0.14
C VAL A 75 18.80 6.16 0.79
N LEU A 76 19.03 6.53 2.05
CA LEU A 76 18.17 7.39 2.84
C LEU A 76 18.82 8.77 2.99
N TYR A 77 18.08 9.79 2.62
CA TYR A 77 18.44 11.20 2.77
C TYR A 77 17.59 11.82 3.86
N HIS A 78 18.21 12.49 4.82
CA HIS A 78 17.50 13.28 5.83
C HIS A 78 18.38 14.43 6.28
N GLU A 79 17.77 15.61 6.45
CA GLU A 79 18.48 16.85 6.73
C GLU A 79 19.67 17.08 5.78
N SER A 80 20.91 16.97 6.28
CA SER A 80 22.18 17.09 5.55
C SER A 80 22.97 15.78 5.51
N ARG A 81 22.34 14.65 5.88
CA ARG A 81 22.96 13.32 5.95
C ARG A 81 22.44 12.41 4.85
N ILE A 82 23.29 11.45 4.50
CA ILE A 82 23.01 10.40 3.53
C ILE A 82 23.49 9.10 4.15
N ASP A 83 22.57 8.18 4.36
CA ASP A 83 22.85 6.86 4.94
C ASP A 83 22.47 5.78 3.91
N THR A 84 23.37 4.82 3.70
CA THR A 84 23.06 3.63 2.88
C THR A 84 22.55 2.54 3.80
N LEU A 85 21.33 2.08 3.57
CA LEU A 85 20.68 1.09 4.43
C LEU A 85 21.07 -0.32 4.01
N SER A 86 21.27 -1.18 5.00
CA SER A 86 21.61 -2.59 4.78
C SER A 86 20.36 -3.45 4.74
N GLU A 87 20.44 -4.60 4.07
CA GLU A 87 19.38 -5.60 4.13
C GLU A 87 19.45 -6.34 5.48
N LEU A 88 18.48 -6.10 6.35
CA LEU A 88 18.40 -6.70 7.68
C LEU A 88 17.77 -8.10 7.63
N THR A 89 16.82 -8.28 6.72
CA THR A 89 16.12 -9.53 6.41
C THR A 89 15.71 -9.47 4.95
N VAL A 90 15.50 -10.62 4.31
CA VAL A 90 15.13 -10.69 2.88
C VAL A 90 13.99 -9.71 2.54
N GLY A 91 14.29 -8.71 1.71
CA GLY A 91 13.34 -7.66 1.30
C GLY A 91 13.06 -6.56 2.33
N ILE A 92 13.79 -6.50 3.43
CA ILE A 92 13.66 -5.50 4.51
C ILE A 92 15.02 -4.82 4.72
N TYR A 93 15.03 -3.50 4.54
CA TYR A 93 16.22 -2.66 4.62
C TYR A 93 16.10 -1.68 5.78
N GLY A 94 17.24 -1.37 6.39
CA GLY A 94 17.30 -0.45 7.50
C GLY A 94 18.67 -0.37 8.15
N ASP A 95 18.68 0.31 9.29
CA ASP A 95 19.79 0.46 10.22
C ASP A 95 19.20 0.60 11.63
N ASP A 96 19.51 -0.36 12.51
CA ASP A 96 19.01 -0.41 13.88
C ASP A 96 19.61 0.67 14.80
N THR A 97 20.71 1.29 14.36
CA THR A 97 21.35 2.42 15.05
C THR A 97 20.80 3.77 14.61
N LEU A 98 20.12 3.82 13.46
CA LEU A 98 19.57 5.06 12.91
C LEU A 98 18.16 5.32 13.44
N ILE A 99 18.05 6.30 14.35
CA ILE A 99 16.77 6.65 14.98
C ILE A 99 16.02 7.73 14.18
N ALA A 100 14.77 7.45 13.84
CA ALA A 100 13.87 8.40 13.18
C ALA A 100 13.52 9.58 14.10
N ARG A 101 13.66 10.80 13.59
CA ARG A 101 13.41 12.04 14.34
C ARG A 101 12.09 12.68 13.97
N SER A 102 11.43 13.28 14.96
CA SER A 102 10.21 14.07 14.79
C SER A 102 10.42 15.24 13.85
N SER A 103 9.42 15.55 13.04
CA SER A 103 9.38 16.74 12.17
C SER A 103 10.50 16.79 11.12
N ILE A 104 11.12 15.66 10.81
CA ILE A 104 12.15 15.53 9.77
C ILE A 104 11.56 14.87 8.52
N THR A 105 11.88 15.44 7.37
CA THR A 105 11.59 14.84 6.06
C THR A 105 12.69 13.88 5.67
N TYR A 106 12.29 12.63 5.40
CA TYR A 106 13.13 11.55 4.93
C TYR A 106 12.79 11.27 3.47
N ARG A 107 13.80 11.23 2.62
CA ARG A 107 13.69 10.79 1.23
C ARG A 107 14.47 9.50 1.06
N VAL A 108 13.86 8.51 0.44
CA VAL A 108 14.50 7.24 0.10
C VAL A 108 14.65 7.13 -1.41
N GLU A 109 15.81 6.67 -1.85
CA GLU A 109 16.10 6.28 -3.22
C GLU A 109 16.47 4.80 -3.22
N VAL A 110 15.82 4.03 -4.09
CA VAL A 110 16.03 2.60 -4.24
C VAL A 110 16.42 2.32 -5.67
N THR A 111 17.53 1.62 -5.84
CA THR A 111 18.02 1.15 -7.14
C THR A 111 18.09 -0.37 -7.10
N PHE A 112 17.39 -1.02 -8.03
CA PHE A 112 17.37 -2.47 -8.17
C PHE A 112 17.22 -2.83 -9.65
N GLU A 113 18.22 -3.51 -10.22
CA GLU A 113 18.28 -3.79 -11.67
C GLU A 113 18.08 -2.50 -12.49
N ASP A 114 17.06 -2.45 -13.35
CA ASP A 114 16.70 -1.27 -14.15
C ASP A 114 15.69 -0.33 -13.45
N PHE A 115 15.25 -0.68 -12.24
CA PHE A 115 14.29 0.10 -11.48
C PHE A 115 14.98 1.14 -10.59
N ILE A 116 14.50 2.38 -10.70
CA ILE A 116 14.85 3.47 -9.78
C ILE A 116 13.55 4.00 -9.19
N LEU A 117 13.42 3.96 -7.87
CA LEU A 117 12.25 4.42 -7.15
C LEU A 117 12.63 5.45 -6.08
N ARG A 118 11.83 6.50 -5.98
CA ARG A 118 12.03 7.58 -5.01
C ARG A 118 10.74 7.81 -4.24
N ALA A 119 10.85 7.89 -2.92
CA ALA A 119 9.74 8.24 -2.06
C ALA A 119 10.20 9.23 -0.98
N GLU A 120 9.28 10.06 -0.50
CA GLU A 120 9.56 11.06 0.52
C GLU A 120 8.41 11.07 1.53
N THR A 121 8.75 11.21 2.81
CA THR A 121 7.77 11.31 3.88
C THR A 121 8.32 12.17 5.02
N THR A 122 7.42 12.84 5.75
CA THR A 122 7.78 13.64 6.92
C THR A 122 7.28 12.93 8.18
N VAL A 123 8.20 12.66 9.10
CA VAL A 123 7.87 12.04 10.38
C VAL A 123 7.08 13.05 11.22
N PRO A 124 5.89 12.69 11.72
CA PRO A 124 5.09 13.62 12.51
C PRO A 124 5.78 13.98 13.83
N GLU A 125 5.32 15.06 14.46
CA GLU A 125 5.78 15.41 15.80
C GLU A 125 5.31 14.35 16.82
N LYS A 126 6.19 14.02 17.77
CA LYS A 126 5.83 13.15 18.88
C LYS A 126 4.82 13.87 19.79
N LEU A 127 3.65 13.28 19.98
CA LEU A 127 2.65 13.80 20.90
C LEU A 127 3.09 13.56 22.35
N GLU A 128 3.30 14.65 23.09
CA GLU A 128 3.51 14.62 24.53
C GLU A 128 2.14 14.82 25.22
N TYR A 129 1.61 13.77 25.84
CA TYR A 129 0.39 13.87 26.63
C TYR A 129 0.75 14.24 28.07
N THR A 130 0.52 15.49 28.44
CA THR A 130 0.50 15.87 29.86
C THR A 130 -0.72 15.20 30.48
N ALA A 131 -0.49 14.25 31.38
CA ALA A 131 -1.44 13.45 32.16
C ALA A 131 -2.94 13.80 31.98
N VAL A 132 -3.75 12.79 31.65
CA VAL A 132 -5.21 12.90 31.77
C VAL A 132 -5.53 13.25 33.22
N THR A 133 -5.85 14.52 33.48
CA THR A 133 -6.47 14.93 34.73
C THR A 133 -7.85 14.29 34.72
N THR A 134 -8.00 13.10 35.30
CA THR A 134 -9.31 12.65 35.78
C THR A 134 -9.72 13.64 36.85
N VAL A 135 -10.48 14.65 36.44
CA VAL A 135 -11.17 15.54 37.38
C VAL A 135 -12.18 14.65 38.10
N SER A 136 -11.79 14.10 39.25
CA SER A 136 -12.70 13.45 40.17
C SER A 136 -13.69 14.53 40.67
N GLY A 137 -14.80 14.68 39.94
CA GLY A 137 -15.81 15.71 40.21
C GLY A 137 -16.49 16.30 38.97
N SER A 138 -16.02 16.05 37.75
CA SER A 138 -16.77 16.44 36.55
C SER A 138 -17.96 15.49 36.37
N ARG A 139 -19.14 15.93 36.83
CA ARG A 139 -20.41 15.29 36.50
C ARG A 139 -20.59 15.39 34.99
N TYR A 140 -20.39 14.28 34.30
CA TYR A 140 -20.74 14.15 32.89
C TYR A 140 -22.24 14.43 32.72
N ILE A 141 -22.58 15.53 32.04
CA ILE A 141 -23.95 15.84 31.60
C ILE A 141 -23.99 15.51 30.11
N PRO A 142 -24.59 14.38 29.70
CA PRO A 142 -24.73 14.08 28.28
C PRO A 142 -25.58 15.17 27.62
N SER A 143 -25.13 15.68 26.47
CA SER A 143 -26.02 16.44 25.59
C SER A 143 -27.06 15.48 25.00
N ALA A 144 -28.21 15.99 24.58
CA ALA A 144 -29.30 15.17 24.02
C ALA A 144 -28.89 14.33 22.79
N ASP A 145 -27.75 14.66 22.18
CA ASP A 145 -27.19 13.97 21.01
C ASP A 145 -26.07 12.98 21.36
N THR A 146 -25.80 12.74 22.65
CA THR A 146 -24.78 11.78 23.04
C THR A 146 -25.37 10.37 23.15
N LEU A 147 -24.88 9.46 22.31
CA LEU A 147 -25.12 8.03 22.48
C LEU A 147 -24.40 7.55 23.74
N VAL A 148 -25.13 7.44 24.85
CA VAL A 148 -24.63 6.83 26.09
C VAL A 148 -24.75 5.32 25.94
N PHE A 149 -23.61 4.65 25.75
CA PHE A 149 -23.56 3.20 25.83
C PHE A 149 -23.81 2.78 27.29
N PRO A 150 -24.78 1.88 27.56
CA PRO A 150 -24.97 1.34 28.90
C PRO A 150 -23.68 0.68 29.38
N ARG A 151 -23.32 0.87 30.65
CA ARG A 151 -22.10 0.29 31.26
C ARG A 151 -22.03 -1.23 31.12
N GLU A 152 -23.18 -1.86 30.93
CA GLU A 152 -23.40 -3.28 30.65
C GLU A 152 -22.63 -3.78 29.41
N TYR A 153 -22.28 -2.89 28.48
CA TYR A 153 -21.58 -3.23 27.23
C TYR A 153 -20.14 -2.70 27.18
N ALA A 154 -19.63 -2.12 28.28
CA ALA A 154 -18.27 -1.58 28.34
C ALA A 154 -17.20 -2.64 28.68
N ASP A 155 -17.63 -3.83 29.09
CA ASP A 155 -16.75 -4.92 29.52
C ASP A 155 -16.82 -6.09 28.51
N PRO A 156 -15.75 -6.36 27.75
CA PRO A 156 -15.77 -7.39 26.70
C PRO A 156 -15.95 -8.82 27.23
N ASP A 157 -15.85 -9.02 28.55
CA ASP A 157 -16.03 -10.33 29.20
C ASP A 157 -17.50 -10.61 29.61
N GLN A 158 -18.44 -9.69 29.36
CA GLN A 158 -19.85 -9.84 29.74
C GLN A 158 -20.77 -10.37 28.62
N PHE A 159 -20.23 -10.79 27.48
CA PHE A 159 -21.06 -11.50 26.50
C PHE A 159 -21.56 -12.81 27.12
N PRO A 160 -22.89 -13.05 27.17
CA PRO A 160 -23.39 -14.35 27.62
C PRO A 160 -22.78 -15.44 26.73
N PRO A 161 -22.42 -16.60 27.28
CA PRO A 161 -21.92 -17.70 26.46
C PRO A 161 -22.96 -17.99 25.38
N GLN A 162 -22.52 -18.02 24.13
CA GLN A 162 -23.39 -18.45 23.04
C GLN A 162 -23.83 -19.88 23.36
N GLY A 163 -25.09 -20.03 23.72
CA GLY A 163 -25.68 -21.34 23.99
C GLY A 163 -25.67 -22.19 22.72
N ASN A 164 -25.39 -23.49 22.91
CA ASN A 164 -25.47 -24.55 21.90
C ASN A 164 -26.85 -24.65 21.24
#